data_AF-A0A7G9SJJ3-F1
#
_entry.id   AF-A0A7G9SJJ3-F1
#
_cell.length_a   1.000
_cell.length_b   1.000
_cell.length_c   1.000
_cell.angle_alpha   90.00
_cell.angle_beta   90.00
_cell.angle_gamma   90.00
#
_symmetry.space_group_name_H-M   'P 1'
#
loop_
_entity.id
_entity.type
_entity.pdbx_description
1 polymer ?
#
loop_
_entity_poly.entity_id
_entity_poly.type
_entity_poly.pdbx_seq_one_letter_code
_entity_poly.pdbx_strand_id
1 'polypeptide(L)'
;MMRAVILALALGFAGSAALAASRPPLHDPVSLNIGLACQWQQKCMRSQQKAMKRALSYVKKSEPPTWRIHMCNRNASRKRGRVDWVGFENCIRNAALVPQRQAPKRRPRRIA
;
A
#
# COMPACT_ATOMS: atom_id res chain seq x y z
N MET A 1 -42.60 -5.26 -40.94
CA MET A 1 -42.14 -6.09 -39.80
C MET A 1 -40.63 -6.36 -39.75
N MET A 2 -39.83 -6.01 -40.77
CA MET A 2 -38.37 -6.28 -40.81
C MET A 2 -37.44 -5.21 -40.20
N ARG A 3 -37.94 -4.01 -39.83
CA ARG A 3 -37.09 -2.93 -39.28
C ARG A 3 -36.77 -3.07 -37.79
N ALA A 4 -37.56 -3.82 -37.03
CA ALA A 4 -37.38 -3.97 -35.58
C ALA A 4 -36.29 -4.99 -35.21
N VAL A 5 -35.94 -5.90 -36.13
CA VAL A 5 -34.93 -6.94 -35.87
C VAL A 5 -33.51 -6.39 -35.95
N ILE A 6 -33.27 -5.35 -36.77
CA ILE A 6 -31.93 -4.78 -36.98
C ILE A 6 -31.48 -3.94 -35.78
N LEU A 7 -32.40 -3.28 -35.07
CA LEU A 7 -32.04 -2.50 -33.88
C LEU A 7 -31.67 -3.38 -32.68
N ALA A 8 -32.20 -4.61 -32.60
CA ALA A 8 -31.88 -5.53 -31.51
C ALA A 8 -30.44 -6.10 -31.59
N LEU A 9 -29.83 -6.11 -32.78
CA LEU A 9 -28.45 -6.58 -32.98
C LEU A 9 -27.39 -5.51 -32.67
N ALA A 10 -27.74 -4.22 -32.67
CA ALA A 10 -26.78 -3.14 -32.39
C ALA A 10 -26.51 -2.90 -30.89
N LEU A 11 -27.39 -3.38 -30.01
CA LEU A 11 -27.27 -3.24 -28.55
C LEU A 11 -26.57 -4.42 -27.86
N GLY A 12 -26.17 -5.45 -28.62
CA GLY A 12 -25.57 -6.68 -28.07
C GLY A 12 -24.05 -6.65 -27.83
N PHE A 13 -23.35 -5.58 -28.21
CA PHE A 13 -21.87 -5.53 -28.19
C PHE A 13 -21.24 -4.76 -27.01
N ALA A 14 -22.01 -4.48 -25.96
CA ALA A 14 -21.46 -3.91 -24.71
C ALA A 14 -21.01 -4.98 -23.70
N GLY A 15 -20.68 -6.19 -24.17
CA GLY A 15 -20.27 -7.32 -23.36
C GLY A 15 -18.75 -7.43 -23.23
N SER A 16 -18.26 -7.13 -22.03
CA SER A 16 -17.07 -7.78 -21.44
C SER A 16 -15.69 -7.37 -21.98
N ALA A 17 -15.34 -6.10 -21.84
CA ALA A 17 -13.96 -5.77 -21.48
C ALA A 17 -13.73 -6.21 -20.02
N ALA A 18 -13.70 -7.52 -19.80
CA ALA A 18 -13.11 -8.07 -18.60
C ALA A 18 -11.64 -7.62 -18.64
N LEU A 19 -11.35 -6.53 -17.94
CA LEU A 19 -9.99 -6.15 -17.56
C LEU A 19 -9.29 -7.44 -17.20
N ALA A 20 -8.31 -7.84 -18.00
CA ALA A 20 -7.45 -8.97 -17.70
C ALA A 20 -6.92 -8.73 -16.30
N ALA A 21 -7.58 -9.35 -15.32
CA ALA A 21 -7.20 -9.28 -13.93
C ALA A 21 -5.91 -10.07 -13.89
N SER A 22 -4.79 -9.35 -14.05
CA SER A 22 -3.44 -9.86 -13.92
C SER A 22 -3.45 -10.79 -12.72
N ARG A 23 -3.26 -12.10 -12.96
CA ARG A 23 -3.24 -13.10 -11.89
C ARG A 23 -2.45 -12.54 -10.73
N PRO A 24 -2.98 -12.57 -9.50
CA PRO A 24 -2.27 -12.03 -8.36
C PRO A 24 -0.86 -12.64 -8.35
N PRO A 25 0.21 -11.82 -8.33
CA PRO A 25 1.58 -12.32 -8.37
C PRO A 25 1.85 -13.07 -7.07
N LEU A 26 1.52 -14.36 -7.05
CA LEU A 26 1.51 -15.19 -5.84
C LEU A 26 2.92 -15.50 -5.30
N HIS A 27 3.97 -15.21 -6.07
CA HIS A 27 5.36 -15.44 -5.67
C HIS A 27 5.99 -14.27 -4.92
N ASP A 28 5.40 -13.07 -4.95
CA ASP A 28 5.91 -11.90 -4.23
C ASP A 28 4.95 -11.53 -3.08
N PRO A 29 5.28 -11.89 -1.82
CA PRO A 29 4.42 -11.60 -0.67
C PRO A 29 4.24 -10.09 -0.44
N VAL A 30 5.16 -9.26 -0.93
CA VAL A 30 5.05 -7.81 -0.85
C VAL A 30 4.03 -7.30 -1.85
N SER A 31 4.11 -7.74 -3.12
CA SER A 31 3.11 -7.42 -4.13
C SER A 31 1.73 -7.96 -3.78
N LEU A 32 1.63 -9.14 -3.14
CA LEU A 32 0.37 -9.66 -2.61
C LEU A 32 -0.22 -8.73 -1.54
N ASN A 33 0.59 -8.29 -0.58
CA ASN A 33 0.14 -7.36 0.46
C ASN A 33 -0.32 -6.02 -0.12
N ILE A 34 0.41 -5.50 -1.12
CA ILE A 34 0.03 -4.27 -1.83
C ILE A 34 -1.29 -4.48 -2.57
N GLY A 35 -1.43 -5.58 -3.33
CA GLY A 35 -2.64 -5.91 -4.07
C GLY A 35 -3.86 -5.99 -3.15
N LEU A 36 -3.74 -6.69 -2.04
CA LEU A 36 -4.79 -6.79 -1.04
C LEU A 36 -5.08 -5.46 -0.31
N ALA A 37 -4.07 -4.63 0.00
CA ALA A 37 -4.27 -3.30 0.58
C ALA A 37 -5.01 -2.36 -0.39
N CYS A 38 -4.77 -2.54 -1.69
CA CYS A 38 -5.33 -1.75 -2.77
C CYS A 38 -6.60 -2.34 -3.40
N GLN A 39 -7.12 -3.45 -2.88
CA GLN A 39 -8.24 -4.19 -3.50
C GLN A 39 -8.02 -4.43 -5.01
N TRP A 40 -6.78 -4.73 -5.39
CA TRP A 40 -6.35 -4.95 -6.77
C TRP A 40 -6.56 -3.77 -7.74
N GLN A 41 -6.79 -2.57 -7.21
CA GLN A 41 -6.88 -1.36 -8.04
C GLN A 41 -5.50 -0.95 -8.56
N GLN A 42 -5.34 -0.99 -9.88
CA GLN A 42 -4.06 -0.76 -10.57
C GLN A 42 -3.41 0.59 -10.23
N LYS A 43 -4.20 1.67 -10.12
CA LYS A 43 -3.69 2.99 -9.75
C LYS A 43 -3.08 2.99 -8.34
N CYS A 44 -3.76 2.37 -7.38
CA CYS A 44 -3.26 2.24 -6.01
C CYS A 44 -2.00 1.38 -5.96
N MET A 45 -2.00 0.21 -6.63
CA MET A 45 -0.85 -0.69 -6.64
C MET A 45 0.40 -0.03 -7.21
N ARG A 46 0.28 0.68 -8.35
CA ARG A 46 1.39 1.42 -8.95
C ARG A 46 1.95 2.49 -8.02
N SER A 47 1.08 3.23 -7.34
CA SER A 47 1.50 4.24 -6.35
C SER A 47 2.24 3.61 -5.17
N GLN A 48 1.70 2.52 -4.61
CA GLN A 48 2.34 1.81 -3.50
C GLN A 48 3.70 1.21 -3.90
N GLN A 49 3.78 0.55 -5.06
CA GLN A 49 5.05 -0.01 -5.55
C GLN A 49 6.08 1.08 -5.84
N LYS A 50 5.67 2.21 -6.40
CA LYS A 50 6.55 3.35 -6.67
C LYS A 50 7.08 3.96 -5.36
N ALA A 51 6.21 4.17 -4.38
CA ALA A 51 6.57 4.67 -3.06
C ALA A 51 7.52 3.70 -2.33
N MET A 52 7.22 2.39 -2.37
CA MET A 52 8.08 1.35 -1.82
C MET A 52 9.50 1.40 -2.40
N LYS A 53 9.63 1.38 -3.74
CA LYS A 53 10.94 1.46 -4.41
C LYS A 53 11.72 2.71 -4.01
N ARG A 54 11.04 3.87 -3.94
CA ARG A 54 11.64 5.14 -3.54
C ARG A 54 12.08 5.17 -2.08
N ALA A 55 11.30 4.58 -1.19
CA ALA A 55 11.62 4.48 0.22
C ALA A 55 12.80 3.54 0.46
N LEU A 56 12.79 2.35 -0.15
CA LEU A 56 13.91 1.40 -0.06
C LEU A 56 15.20 1.96 -0.66
N SER A 57 15.10 2.65 -1.80
CA SER A 57 16.27 3.35 -2.37
C SER A 57 16.78 4.47 -1.46
N TYR A 58 15.91 5.18 -0.74
CA TYR A 58 16.34 6.20 0.22
C TYR A 58 17.04 5.56 1.42
N VAL A 59 16.46 4.51 2.00
CA VAL A 59 17.07 3.80 3.13
C VAL A 59 18.45 3.26 2.77
N LYS A 60 18.60 2.68 1.56
CA LYS A 60 19.90 2.18 1.07
C LYS A 60 20.94 3.29 0.88
N LYS A 61 20.53 4.50 0.49
CA LYS A 61 21.46 5.61 0.16
C LYS A 61 21.80 6.48 1.36
N SER A 62 20.83 6.74 2.22
CA SER A 62 20.94 7.72 3.31
C SER A 62 21.16 7.08 4.67
N GLU A 63 20.99 5.75 4.78
CA GLU A 63 21.17 4.97 6.00
C GLU A 63 20.57 5.65 7.24
N PRO A 64 19.25 5.97 7.22
CA PRO A 64 18.63 6.71 8.30
C PRO A 64 18.72 5.92 9.62
N PRO A 65 18.79 6.62 10.77
CA PRO A 65 18.93 5.96 12.05
C PRO A 65 17.74 5.04 12.33
N THR A 66 18.01 3.89 12.96
CA THR A 66 17.05 2.79 13.17
C THR A 66 15.75 3.23 13.85
N TRP A 67 15.79 4.19 14.80
CA TRP A 67 14.60 4.74 15.46
C TRP A 67 13.60 5.33 14.47
N ARG A 68 14.09 5.97 13.41
CA ARG A 68 13.28 6.64 12.39
C ARG A 68 12.59 5.60 11.51
N ILE A 69 13.31 4.54 11.14
CA ILE A 69 12.76 3.41 10.39
C ILE A 69 11.62 2.76 11.20
N HIS A 70 11.85 2.43 12.47
CA HIS A 70 10.83 1.81 13.31
C HIS A 70 9.61 2.69 13.52
N MET A 71 9.80 3.99 13.76
CA MET A 71 8.70 4.93 13.92
C MET A 71 7.86 5.03 12.64
N CYS A 72 8.50 5.20 11.49
CA CYS A 72 7.79 5.26 10.21
C CYS A 72 7.11 3.94 9.87
N ASN A 73 7.74 2.79 10.15
CA ASN A 73 7.13 1.48 9.95
C ASN A 73 5.88 1.29 10.83
N ARG A 74 5.96 1.70 12.11
CA ARG A 74 4.81 1.67 13.02
C ARG A 74 3.68 2.56 12.53
N ASN A 75 3.98 3.76 12.03
CA ASN A 75 2.98 4.66 11.47
C ASN A 75 2.33 4.09 10.21
N ALA A 76 3.13 3.55 9.30
CA ALA A 76 2.67 2.93 8.05
C ALA A 76 1.82 1.67 8.29
N SER A 77 2.02 0.97 9.40
CA SER A 77 1.28 -0.25 9.75
C SER A 77 -0.06 0.00 10.46
N ARG A 78 -0.41 1.27 10.75
CA ARG A 78 -1.63 1.62 11.51
C ARG A 78 -2.93 1.22 10.81
N LYS A 79 -2.92 1.07 9.49
CA LYS A 79 -4.11 0.69 8.72
C LYS A 79 -4.15 -0.82 8.51
N ARG A 80 -4.98 -1.50 9.31
CA ARG A 80 -5.48 -2.87 9.04
C ARG A 80 -4.38 -3.93 8.80
N GLY A 81 -3.23 -3.82 9.49
CA GLY A 81 -2.15 -4.81 9.41
C GLY A 81 -1.40 -4.83 8.08
N ARG A 82 -1.50 -3.78 7.27
CA ARG A 82 -0.81 -3.65 5.98
C ARG A 82 0.02 -2.39 5.97
N VAL A 83 1.21 -2.46 5.35
CA VAL A 83 2.12 -1.32 5.26
C VAL A 83 1.61 -0.35 4.19
N ASP A 84 1.29 0.88 4.58
CA ASP A 84 1.08 1.99 3.66
C ASP A 84 2.41 2.56 3.18
N TRP A 85 2.86 2.13 2.00
CA TRP A 85 4.14 2.54 1.43
C TRP A 85 4.21 4.02 1.09
N VAL A 86 3.09 4.64 0.69
CA VAL A 86 3.01 6.09 0.48
C VAL A 86 3.22 6.82 1.81
N GLY A 87 2.52 6.40 2.87
CA GLY A 87 2.71 6.94 4.21
C GLY A 87 4.13 6.75 4.74
N PHE A 88 4.73 5.57 4.51
CA PHE A 88 6.11 5.28 4.90
C PHE A 88 7.11 6.18 4.16
N GLU A 89 6.95 6.34 2.84
CA GLU A 89 7.85 7.14 2.00
C GLU A 89 7.84 8.63 2.40
N ASN A 90 6.65 9.19 2.65
CA ASN A 90 6.50 10.53 3.18
C ASN A 90 7.14 10.68 4.57
N CYS A 91 6.95 9.69 5.44
CA CYS A 91 7.54 9.70 6.78
C CYS A 91 9.07 9.64 6.74
N ILE A 92 9.64 8.67 6.04
CA ILE A 92 11.10 8.40 6.11
C ILE A 92 11.91 9.56 5.52
N ARG A 93 11.34 10.34 4.59
CA ARG A 93 11.93 11.53 3.98
C ARG A 93 11.68 12.83 4.74
N ASN A 94 10.81 12.83 5.75
CA ASN A 94 10.47 14.04 6.49
C ASN A 94 11.64 14.50 7.40
N ALA A 95 12.34 15.57 7.02
CA ALA A 95 13.47 16.10 7.79
C ALA A 95 13.10 16.60 9.19
N ALA A 96 11.83 16.95 9.42
CA ALA A 96 11.34 17.46 10.71
C ALA A 96 11.10 16.37 11.78
N LEU A 97 11.35 15.09 11.47
CA LEU A 97 11.21 14.02 12.45
C LEU A 97 12.28 14.12 13.54
N VAL A 98 11.84 14.20 14.79
CA VAL A 98 12.68 14.22 16.00
C VAL A 98 12.56 12.88 16.71
N PRO A 99 13.64 12.35 17.33
CA PRO A 99 13.55 11.15 18.14
C PRO A 99 12.45 11.29 19.20
N GLN A 100 11.49 10.34 19.23
CA GLN A 100 10.54 10.29 20.33
C GLN A 100 11.30 9.95 21.61
N ARG A 101 11.34 10.87 22.57
CA ARG A 101 11.72 10.57 23.95
C ARG A 101 10.74 9.52 24.46
N GLN A 102 11.17 8.27 24.57
CA GLN A 102 10.32 7.21 25.10
C GLN A 102 9.99 7.56 26.55
N ALA A 103 8.73 7.79 26.87
CA ALA A 103 8.29 7.98 28.24
C ALA A 103 8.67 6.73 29.05
N PRO A 104 9.25 6.86 30.25
CA PRO A 104 9.64 5.72 31.05
C PRO A 104 8.44 4.82 31.29
N LYS A 105 8.54 3.55 30.88
CA LYS A 105 7.51 2.52 31.15
C LYS A 105 7.32 2.44 32.67
N ARG A 106 6.19 2.94 33.18
CA ARG A 106 5.76 2.68 34.57
C ARG A 106 5.65 1.16 34.73
N ARG A 107 6.55 0.55 35.51
CA ARG A 107 6.44 -0.86 35.88
C ARG A 107 5.09 -1.04 36.61
N PRO A 108 4.27 -2.03 36.27
CA PRO A 108 3.07 -2.31 37.05
C PRO A 108 3.50 -2.65 38.48
N ARG A 109 2.95 -1.92 39.45
CA ARG A 109 3.18 -2.18 40.87
C ARG A 109 2.60 -3.57 41.16
N ARG A 110 3.45 -4.55 41.45
CA ARG A 110 3.01 -5.84 41.99
C ARG A 110 2.27 -5.52 43.30
N ILE A 111 0.98 -5.80 43.34
CA ILE A 111 0.23 -5.91 44.59
C ILE A 111 0.54 -7.33 45.07
N ALA A 112 1.25 -7.42 46.19
CA ALA A 112 1.53 -8.67 46.89
C ALA A 112 0.36 -9.02 47.80
#